data_AF-A0A9W9YLK3-F1
#
_entry.id   AF-A0A9W9YLK3-F1
#
_cell.length_a   1.000
_cell.length_b   1.000
_cell.length_c   1.000
_cell.angle_alpha   90.00
_cell.angle_beta   90.00
_cell.angle_gamma   90.00
#
_symmetry.space_group_name_H-M   'P 1'
#
loop_
_entity.id
_entity.type
_entity.pdbx_description
1 polymer ?
#
loop_
_entity_poly.entity_id
_entity_poly.type
_entity_poly.pdbx_seq_one_letter_code
_entity_poly.pdbx_strand_id
1 'polypeptide(L)'
;MMELKRTLDAKGHCLLEMPSGTGKTISLLSLIVAYIMAKPLELSKLIYCSRTIPELEKVLEELKVLLEYYEKETGNKPKTTRLRTQLKKKSLYSSRG
;
A
#
# COMPACT_ATOMS: atom_id res chain seq x y z
N MET A 1 14.38 -7.18 0.60
CA MET A 1 13.03 -7.22 1.21
C MET A 1 12.84 -8.29 2.30
N MET A 2 13.88 -9.04 2.70
CA MET A 2 13.77 -9.99 3.82
C MET A 2 13.56 -9.31 5.17
N GLU A 3 14.23 -8.18 5.43
CA GLU A 3 14.15 -7.48 6.72
C GLU A 3 12.74 -6.95 7.02
N LEU A 4 12.06 -6.40 6.00
CA LEU A 4 10.67 -5.96 6.15
C LEU A 4 9.76 -7.16 6.46
N LYS A 5 9.89 -8.26 5.71
CA LYS A 5 9.13 -9.50 5.95
C LYS A 5 9.37 -10.05 7.37
N ARG A 6 10.63 -10.13 7.82
CA ARG A 6 10.98 -10.58 9.18
C ARG A 6 10.31 -9.72 10.24
N THR A 7 10.27 -8.41 10.04
CA THR A 7 9.58 -7.49 10.97
C THR A 7 8.07 -7.73 10.98
N LEU A 8 7.47 -7.92 9.80
CA LEU A 8 6.04 -8.24 9.65
C LEU A 8 5.68 -9.56 10.36
N ASP A 9 6.49 -10.60 10.17
CA ASP A 9 6.33 -11.90 10.85
C ASP A 9 6.51 -11.75 12.38
N ALA A 10 7.43 -10.89 12.84
CA ALA A 10 7.65 -10.59 14.25
C ALA A 10 6.60 -9.64 14.88
N LYS A 11 5.68 -9.07 14.07
CA LYS A 11 4.68 -8.07 14.49
C LYS A 11 5.26 -6.86 15.22
N GLY A 12 6.52 -6.51 14.90
CA GLY A 12 7.25 -5.40 15.52
C GLY A 12 7.23 -4.11 14.69
N HIS A 13 7.86 -3.07 15.23
CA HIS A 13 8.15 -1.84 14.49
C HIS A 13 9.52 -1.96 13.81
N CYS A 14 9.66 -1.44 12.59
CA CYS A 14 10.94 -1.36 11.88
C CYS A 14 11.15 0.06 11.37
N LEU A 15 12.41 0.50 11.48
CA LEU A 15 12.91 1.65 10.75
C LEU A 15 13.64 1.13 9.52
N LEU A 16 13.12 1.46 8.34
CA LEU A 16 13.73 1.07 7.07
C LEU A 16 14.26 2.31 6.35
N GLU A 17 15.58 2.40 6.23
CA GLU A 17 16.19 3.37 5.34
C GLU A 17 16.29 2.78 3.93
N MET A 18 15.69 3.47 2.97
CA MET A 18 15.82 3.15 1.55
C MET A 18 16.50 4.34 0.85
N PRO A 19 17.36 4.14 -0.15
CA PRO A 19 17.95 5.22 -0.95
C PRO A 19 16.96 5.78 -1.99
N SER A 20 17.04 7.08 -2.31
CA SER A 20 16.15 7.72 -3.29
C SER A 20 16.28 7.11 -4.69
N GLY A 21 15.19 7.06 -5.47
CA GLY A 21 15.20 6.56 -6.86
C GLY A 21 15.01 5.05 -7.06
N THR A 22 14.80 4.27 -5.99
CA THR A 22 14.75 2.78 -6.07
C THR A 22 13.34 2.17 -6.08
N GLY A 23 12.31 2.93 -6.44
CA GLY A 23 10.93 2.40 -6.48
C GLY A 23 10.44 1.92 -5.11
N LYS A 24 10.76 2.70 -4.06
CA LYS A 24 10.46 2.36 -2.65
C LYS A 24 9.00 2.02 -2.43
N THR A 25 8.13 2.86 -2.98
CA THR A 25 6.69 2.79 -2.85
C THR A 25 6.14 1.49 -3.44
N ILE A 26 6.42 1.23 -4.73
CA ILE A 26 5.99 0.01 -5.44
C ILE A 26 6.49 -1.25 -4.73
N SER A 27 7.76 -1.25 -4.30
CA SER A 27 8.36 -2.40 -3.64
C SER A 27 7.68 -2.70 -2.30
N LEU A 28 7.40 -1.66 -1.50
CA LEU A 28 6.65 -1.78 -0.24
C LEU A 28 5.23 -2.29 -0.49
N LEU A 29 4.51 -1.67 -1.42
CA LEU A 29 3.13 -2.04 -1.77
C LEU A 29 3.05 -3.49 -2.25
N SER A 30 3.93 -3.92 -3.14
CA SER A 30 3.98 -5.30 -3.67
C SER A 30 4.18 -6.32 -2.55
N LEU A 31 5.14 -6.08 -1.66
CA LEU A 31 5.41 -7.00 -0.56
C LEU A 31 4.21 -7.10 0.40
N ILE A 32 3.55 -5.98 0.68
CA ILE A 32 2.39 -5.95 1.57
C ILE A 32 1.19 -6.68 0.95
N VAL A 33 0.90 -6.44 -0.33
CA VAL A 33 -0.18 -7.14 -1.05
C VAL A 33 0.09 -8.65 -1.05
N ALA A 34 1.32 -9.06 -1.38
CA ALA A 34 1.71 -10.47 -1.34
C ALA A 34 1.57 -11.07 0.07
N TYR A 35 1.92 -10.32 1.11
CA TYR A 35 1.79 -10.77 2.51
C TYR A 35 0.32 -10.93 2.92
N ILE A 36 -0.55 -10.00 2.55
CA ILE A 36 -2.01 -10.08 2.80
C ILE A 36 -2.61 -11.30 2.08
N MET A 37 -2.20 -11.56 0.83
CA MET A 37 -2.66 -12.72 0.07
C MET A 37 -2.19 -14.05 0.69
N ALA A 38 -0.94 -14.11 1.16
CA ALA A 38 -0.39 -15.31 1.79
C ALA A 38 -0.95 -15.56 3.21
N LYS A 39 -1.24 -14.48 3.97
CA LYS A 39 -1.64 -14.52 5.38
C LYS A 39 -2.77 -13.54 5.70
N PRO A 40 -3.99 -13.76 5.18
CA PRO A 40 -5.12 -12.83 5.37
C PRO A 40 -5.57 -12.69 6.84
N LEU A 41 -5.28 -13.69 7.69
CA LEU A 41 -5.59 -13.67 9.12
C LEU A 41 -4.68 -12.75 9.93
N GLU A 42 -3.43 -12.56 9.49
CA GLU A 42 -2.44 -11.77 10.23
C GLU A 42 -2.49 -10.29 9.83
N LEU A 43 -2.76 -10.00 8.55
CA LEU A 43 -2.74 -8.64 8.03
C LEU A 43 -3.87 -8.44 7.04
N SER A 44 -4.81 -7.57 7.40
CA SER A 44 -6.02 -7.29 6.62
C SER A 44 -6.13 -5.84 6.15
N LYS A 45 -5.31 -4.93 6.67
CA LYS A 45 -5.36 -3.49 6.36
C LYS A 45 -3.96 -2.89 6.31
N LEU A 46 -3.72 -2.07 5.30
CA LEU A 46 -2.52 -1.23 5.18
C LEU A 46 -2.90 0.23 5.43
N ILE A 47 -2.15 0.90 6.30
CA ILE A 47 -2.21 2.35 6.49
C ILE A 47 -0.92 2.94 5.95
N TYR A 48 -1.02 3.73 4.88
CA TYR A 48 0.10 4.44 4.28
C TYR A 48 -0.03 5.94 4.57
N CYS A 49 1.02 6.51 5.18
CA CYS A 49 1.09 7.92 5.53
C CYS A 49 2.21 8.58 4.73
N SER A 50 1.86 9.59 3.93
CA SER A 50 2.82 10.44 3.23
C SER A 50 2.68 11.90 3.70
N ARG A 51 3.74 12.68 3.50
CA ARG A 51 3.83 14.09 3.90
C ARG A 51 3.05 15.01 2.97
N THR A 52 2.92 14.66 1.68
CA THR A 52 2.32 15.53 0.67
C THR A 52 1.22 14.82 -0.10
N ILE A 53 0.23 15.60 -0.60
CA ILE A 53 -0.88 15.06 -1.41
C ILE A 53 -0.40 14.51 -2.77
N PRO A 54 0.51 15.20 -3.50
CA PRO A 54 0.99 14.69 -4.79
C PRO A 54 1.74 13.36 -4.67
N GLU A 55 2.44 13.13 -3.55
CA GLU A 55 3.03 11.81 -3.27
C GLU A 55 1.96 10.74 -3.10
N LEU A 56 0.87 11.05 -2.38
CA LEU A 56 -0.23 10.11 -2.17
C LEU A 56 -0.95 9.77 -3.48
N GLU A 57 -1.17 10.74 -4.35
CA GLU A 57 -1.79 10.51 -5.67
C GLU A 57 -0.93 9.57 -6.52
N LYS A 58 0.40 9.78 -6.56
CA LYS A 58 1.33 8.87 -7.24
C LYS A 58 1.27 7.45 -6.67
N VAL A 59 1.24 7.31 -5.35
CA VAL A 59 1.13 6.00 -4.68
C VAL A 59 -0.18 5.29 -5.08
N LEU A 60 -1.28 6.03 -5.20
CA LEU A 60 -2.57 5.48 -5.60
C LEU A 60 -2.56 5.02 -7.07
N GLU A 61 -1.92 5.76 -7.96
CA GLU A 61 -1.73 5.35 -9.36
C GLU A 61 -0.88 4.09 -9.47
N GLU A 62 0.26 4.06 -8.80
CA GLU A 62 1.15 2.88 -8.73
C GLU A 62 0.41 1.66 -8.18
N LEU A 63 -0.42 1.84 -7.15
CA LEU A 63 -1.21 0.78 -6.56
C LEU A 63 -2.25 0.22 -7.55
N LYS A 64 -2.90 1.05 -8.36
CA LYS A 64 -3.84 0.58 -9.40
C LYS A 64 -3.13 -0.29 -10.43
N VAL A 65 -1.99 0.19 -10.95
CA VAL A 65 -1.18 -0.56 -11.92
C VAL A 65 -0.73 -1.90 -11.33
N LEU A 66 -0.32 -1.90 -10.05
CA LEU A 66 0.07 -3.11 -9.34
C LEU A 66 -1.09 -4.09 -9.19
N LEU A 67 -2.29 -3.62 -8.83
CA LEU A 67 -3.48 -4.47 -8.72
C LEU A 67 -3.88 -5.08 -10.07
N GLU A 68 -3.81 -4.31 -11.16
CA GLU A 68 -4.06 -4.80 -12.52
C GLU A 68 -3.03 -5.86 -12.93
N TYR A 69 -1.76 -5.65 -12.57
CA TYR A 69 -0.71 -6.64 -12.80
C TYR A 69 -0.97 -7.93 -12.03
N TYR A 70 -1.32 -7.85 -10.74
CA TYR A 70 -1.68 -9.03 -9.95
C TYR A 70 -2.91 -9.78 -10.49
N GLU A 71 -3.92 -9.05 -10.97
CA GLU A 71 -5.11 -9.64 -11.58
C GLU A 71 -4.77 -10.41 -12.86
N LYS A 72 -3.89 -9.85 -13.71
CA LYS A 72 -3.41 -10.54 -14.92
C LYS A 72 -2.63 -11.80 -14.61
N GLU A 73 -1.71 -11.75 -13.64
CA GLU A 73 -0.82 -12.87 -13.33
C GLU A 73 -1.50 -13.98 -12.50
N THR A 74 -2.37 -13.61 -11.56
CA THR A 74 -2.93 -14.55 -10.56
C THR A 74 -4.38 -14.92 -10.86
N GLY A 75 -5.06 -14.20 -11.76
CA GLY A 75 -6.48 -14.41 -12.09
C GLY A 75 -7.46 -14.15 -10.95
N ASN A 76 -6.98 -13.63 -9.81
CA ASN A 76 -7.75 -13.47 -8.58
C ASN A 76 -7.66 -12.02 -8.10
N LYS A 77 -8.81 -11.35 -7.96
CA LYS A 77 -8.85 -9.97 -7.45
C LYS A 77 -8.61 -9.98 -5.94
N PRO A 78 -7.57 -9.31 -5.41
CA PRO A 78 -7.43 -9.15 -3.97
C PRO A 78 -8.68 -8.42 -3.45
N LYS A 79 -9.50 -9.15 -2.68
CA LYS A 79 -10.71 -8.61 -2.08
C LYS A 79 -10.29 -7.52 -1.11
N THR A 80 -10.79 -6.30 -1.34
CA THR A 80 -10.90 -5.21 -0.35
C THR A 80 -9.67 -4.30 -0.16
N THR A 81 -9.23 -3.61 -1.20
CA THR A 81 -8.53 -2.33 -0.99
C THR A 81 -9.55 -1.19 -1.01
N ARG A 82 -10.34 -1.04 0.06
CA ARG A 82 -11.21 0.13 0.26
C ARG A 82 -10.32 1.32 0.64
N LEU A 83 -9.76 1.99 -0.37
CA LEU A 83 -8.89 3.15 -0.19
C LEU A 83 -9.70 4.30 0.40
N ARG A 84 -9.40 4.64 1.66
CA ARG A 84 -10.00 5.80 2.33
C ARG A 84 -8.89 6.80 2.60
N THR A 85 -8.77 7.79 1.72
CA THR A 85 -7.86 8.91 1.90
C THR A 85 -8.47 9.88 2.93
N GLN A 86 -8.08 9.73 4.20
CA GLN A 86 -8.41 10.70 5.23
C GLN A 86 -7.38 11.82 5.19
N LEU A 87 -7.58 12.80 4.31
CA LEU A 87 -6.87 14.06 4.40
C LEU A 87 -7.34 14.78 5.67
N LYS A 88 -6.44 15.03 6.63
CA LYS A 88 -6.66 16.05 7.67
C LYS A 88 -6.58 17.44 7.00
N LYS A 89 -7.48 17.73 6.06
CA LYS A 89 -7.85 19.07 5.63
C LYS A 89 -9.36 19.17 5.79
N LYS A 90 -9.76 19.94 6.81
CA LYS A 90 -11.06 20.63 6.83
C LYS A 90 -11.30 21.25 5.45
N SER A 91 -12.50 21.04 4.92
CA SER A 91 -13.11 21.80 3.82
C SER A 91 -12.68 21.48 2.38
N LEU A 92 -13.69 21.44 1.50
CA LEU A 92 -13.67 21.30 0.04
C LEU A 92 -13.22 19.95 -0.54
N TYR A 93 -14.12 18.98 -0.57
CA TYR A 93 -14.64 18.45 -1.84
C TYR A 93 -16.05 17.93 -1.58
N SER A 94 -16.96 18.90 -1.72
CA SER A 94 -18.39 18.71 -1.92
C SER A 94 -18.65 17.88 -3.18
N SER A 95 -19.83 17.26 -3.22
CA SER A 95 -20.54 16.82 -4.42
C SER A 95 -20.23 15.41 -4.94
N ARG A 96 -20.78 14.40 -4.25
CA ARG A 96 -21.52 13.34 -4.95
C ARG A 96 -22.96 13.83 -5.08
N GLY A 97 -23.23 14.49 -6.21
CA GLY A 97 -24.55 14.51 -6.85
C GLY A 97 -24.57 13.43 -7.91
#